data_AF-A0A943L422-F1
#
_entry.id   AF-A0A943L422-F1
#
_cell.length_a   1.000
_cell.length_b   1.000
_cell.length_c   1.000
_cell.angle_alpha   90.00
_cell.angle_beta   90.00
_cell.angle_gamma   90.00
#
_symmetry.space_group_name_H-M   'P 1'
#
loop_
_entity.id
_entity.type
_entity.pdbx_description
1 polymer ?
#
loop_
_entity_poly.entity_id
_entity_poly.type
_entity_poly.pdbx_seq_one_letter_code
_entity_poly.pdbx_strand_id
1 'polypeptide(L)'
;MDNMMLNNKIYLEGKVISGLEFSHEMYGEGFYTFSMEVMRLSDSVDILNITVSERLIANMDLSIDKEIIVDGQLRSYNKFVDGSNKLILTVFARNIEPCIERSKNPNEIFLDGFICKEPVYRTTPFGREIADVLLAVNRAYNKSDYIPTIAWGRNSRFCQNLEVGDNIRVWGRLQSREYQKKINDSDVVKKIAYEVSVSKMERVQEEAEEISDGNEVSEVSEINEQEVM
;
A
#
# COMPACT_ATOMS: atom_id res chain seq x y z
N MET A 1 18.76 -7.14 -0.71
CA MET A 1 17.68 -7.56 -1.62
C MET A 1 16.44 -8.10 -0.89
N ASP A 2 16.48 -8.27 0.45
CA ASP A 2 15.34 -8.75 1.27
C ASP A 2 14.29 -7.70 1.66
N ASN A 3 14.51 -6.42 1.35
CA ASN A 3 13.63 -5.34 1.82
C ASN A 3 12.32 -5.20 0.99
N MET A 4 12.24 -5.84 -0.19
CA MET A 4 11.08 -5.73 -1.10
C MET A 4 9.84 -6.51 -0.63
N MET A 5 10.00 -7.43 0.33
CA MET A 5 8.86 -8.14 0.93
C MET A 5 8.27 -7.39 2.14
N LEU A 6 8.97 -6.38 2.65
CA LEU A 6 8.54 -5.65 3.83
C LEU A 6 7.73 -4.40 3.48
N ASN A 7 7.87 -3.86 2.28
CA ASN A 7 7.31 -2.56 1.89
C ASN A 7 5.82 -2.54 1.49
N ASN A 8 5.17 -3.70 1.39
CA ASN A 8 3.77 -3.81 1.01
C ASN A 8 3.17 -5.02 1.69
N LYS A 9 2.37 -4.76 2.72
CA LYS A 9 1.69 -5.80 3.49
C LYS A 9 0.25 -5.37 3.71
N ILE A 10 -0.68 -6.25 3.40
CA ILE A 10 -2.08 -6.05 3.75
C ILE A 10 -2.60 -7.31 4.43
N TYR A 11 -3.36 -7.08 5.50
CA TYR A 11 -4.10 -8.06 6.27
C TYR A 11 -5.58 -7.70 6.20
N LEU A 12 -6.39 -8.66 5.77
CA LEU A 12 -7.84 -8.51 5.69
C LEU A 12 -8.54 -9.70 6.33
N GLU A 13 -9.61 -9.42 7.05
CA GLU A 13 -10.58 -10.42 7.49
C GLU A 13 -11.93 -10.07 6.87
N GLY A 14 -12.58 -11.05 6.25
CA GLY A 14 -13.83 -10.77 5.58
C GLY A 14 -14.52 -11.99 5.05
N LYS A 15 -15.70 -11.75 4.48
CA LYS A 15 -16.56 -12.79 3.93
C LYS A 15 -16.46 -12.81 2.41
N VAL A 16 -16.31 -13.99 1.83
CA VAL A 16 -16.35 -14.18 0.37
C VAL A 16 -17.77 -13.90 -0.13
N ILE A 17 -17.92 -13.03 -1.14
CA ILE A 17 -19.23 -12.63 -1.67
C ILE A 17 -19.41 -12.91 -3.16
N SER A 18 -18.37 -13.38 -3.86
CA SER A 18 -18.46 -13.80 -5.27
C SER A 18 -17.80 -15.15 -5.48
N GLY A 19 -18.15 -15.81 -6.58
CA GLY A 19 -17.38 -16.97 -7.07
C GLY A 19 -15.99 -16.56 -7.56
N LEU A 20 -15.13 -17.56 -7.72
CA LEU A 20 -13.82 -17.41 -8.35
C LEU A 20 -14.00 -17.23 -9.87
N GLU A 21 -13.40 -16.17 -10.40
CA GLU A 21 -13.35 -15.89 -11.84
C GLU A 21 -11.91 -16.03 -12.33
N PHE A 22 -11.70 -16.79 -13.40
CA PHE A 22 -10.38 -16.88 -14.01
C PHE A 22 -9.96 -15.51 -14.56
N SER A 23 -8.73 -15.09 -14.22
CA SER A 23 -8.18 -13.79 -14.60
C SER A 23 -7.18 -13.93 -15.74
N HIS A 24 -6.08 -14.67 -15.50
CA HIS A 24 -5.00 -14.90 -16.46
C HIS A 24 -4.12 -16.06 -16.02
N GLU A 25 -3.28 -16.55 -16.92
CA GLU A 25 -2.24 -17.54 -16.64
C GLU A 25 -0.86 -16.91 -16.85
N MET A 26 0.08 -17.21 -15.96
CA MET A 26 1.47 -16.76 -16.09
C MET A 26 2.40 -17.93 -15.75
N TYR A 27 3.29 -18.28 -16.70
CA TYR A 27 4.23 -19.41 -16.56
C TYR A 27 3.57 -20.75 -16.20
N GLY A 28 2.37 -21.02 -16.71
CA GLY A 28 1.62 -22.24 -16.40
C GLY A 28 0.90 -22.21 -15.05
N GLU A 29 0.89 -21.07 -14.36
CA GLU A 29 0.15 -20.86 -13.12
C GLU A 29 -1.07 -19.98 -13.36
N GLY A 30 -2.26 -20.51 -13.05
CA GLY A 30 -3.54 -19.82 -13.14
C GLY A 30 -3.78 -18.85 -11.98
N PHE A 31 -4.32 -17.68 -12.30
CA PHE A 31 -4.73 -16.66 -11.34
C PHE A 31 -6.23 -16.40 -11.44
N TYR A 32 -6.87 -16.29 -10.29
CA TYR A 32 -8.31 -16.10 -10.16
C TYR A 32 -8.59 -14.84 -9.34
N THR A 33 -9.73 -14.23 -9.59
CA THR A 33 -10.22 -13.07 -8.84
C THR A 33 -11.55 -13.37 -8.18
N PHE A 34 -11.75 -12.81 -6.99
CA PHE A 34 -13.04 -12.82 -6.29
C PHE A 34 -13.20 -11.55 -5.45
N SER A 35 -14.43 -11.25 -5.05
CA SER A 35 -14.74 -10.13 -4.17
C SER A 35 -14.97 -10.61 -2.74
N MET A 36 -14.45 -9.83 -1.80
CA MET A 36 -14.59 -10.07 -0.37
C MET A 36 -15.15 -8.81 0.30
N GLU A 37 -16.12 -8.99 1.19
CA GLU A 37 -16.60 -7.91 2.04
C GLU A 37 -15.78 -7.83 3.34
N VAL A 38 -15.32 -6.64 3.68
CA VAL A 38 -14.53 -6.37 4.88
C VAL A 38 -15.28 -5.34 5.71
N MET A 39 -15.69 -5.74 6.92
CA MET A 39 -16.49 -4.92 7.80
C MET A 39 -15.64 -3.86 8.48
N ARG A 40 -16.08 -2.59 8.42
CA ARG A 40 -15.47 -1.52 9.23
C ARG A 40 -16.09 -1.51 10.63
N LEU A 41 -15.35 -0.93 11.58
CA LEU A 41 -15.85 -0.64 12.93
C LEU A 41 -17.06 0.32 12.96
N SER A 42 -17.37 0.98 11.85
CA SER A 42 -18.51 1.89 11.68
C SER A 42 -19.71 1.22 11.00
N ASP A 43 -19.77 -0.12 10.96
CA ASP A 43 -20.78 -0.96 10.29
C ASP A 43 -20.87 -0.79 8.75
N SER A 44 -20.15 0.16 8.17
CA SER A 44 -19.96 0.24 6.72
C SER A 44 -19.08 -0.90 6.23
N VAL A 45 -19.27 -1.31 4.99
CA VAL A 45 -18.58 -2.45 4.39
C VAL A 45 -17.72 -1.99 3.23
N ASP A 46 -16.47 -2.48 3.19
CA ASP A 46 -15.60 -2.38 2.02
C ASP A 46 -15.75 -3.63 1.16
N ILE A 47 -15.98 -3.49 -0.16
CA ILE A 47 -15.98 -4.60 -1.11
C ILE A 47 -14.67 -4.58 -1.87
N LEU A 48 -13.76 -5.49 -1.52
CA LEU A 48 -12.38 -5.51 -2.01
C LEU A 48 -12.15 -6.67 -2.99
N ASN A 49 -11.39 -6.40 -4.05
CA ASN A 49 -11.04 -7.40 -5.05
C ASN A 49 -9.77 -8.14 -4.66
N ILE A 50 -9.86 -9.46 -4.55
CA ILE A 50 -8.73 -10.34 -4.23
C ILE A 50 -8.30 -11.05 -5.52
N THR A 51 -6.98 -11.10 -5.75
CA THR A 51 -6.36 -11.94 -6.77
C THR A 51 -5.60 -13.05 -6.06
N VAL A 52 -5.83 -14.30 -6.45
CA VAL A 52 -5.27 -15.48 -5.80
C VAL A 52 -4.71 -16.45 -6.85
N SER A 53 -3.57 -17.07 -6.53
CA SER A 53 -3.00 -18.15 -7.33
C SER A 53 -3.79 -19.44 -7.13
N GLU A 54 -3.96 -20.22 -8.20
CA GLU A 54 -4.59 -21.54 -8.15
C GLU A 54 -3.97 -22.48 -7.11
N ARG A 55 -2.68 -22.32 -6.81
CA ARG A 55 -1.95 -23.13 -5.84
C ARG A 55 -2.45 -22.91 -4.41
N LEU A 56 -2.90 -21.69 -4.11
CA LEU A 56 -3.53 -21.35 -2.82
C LEU A 56 -4.99 -21.83 -2.77
N ILE A 57 -5.70 -21.78 -3.90
CA ILE A 57 -7.10 -22.23 -4.00
C ILE A 57 -7.23 -23.72 -3.72
N ALA A 58 -6.30 -24.54 -4.24
CA ALA A 58 -6.38 -26.00 -4.15
C ALA A 58 -6.52 -26.55 -2.72
N ASN A 59 -6.12 -25.77 -1.71
CA ASN A 59 -6.14 -26.18 -0.30
C ASN A 59 -7.15 -25.39 0.56
N MET A 60 -8.00 -24.55 -0.06
CA MET A 60 -8.88 -23.63 0.67
C MET A 60 -10.31 -23.61 0.12
N ASP A 61 -11.29 -23.58 1.03
CA ASP A 61 -12.70 -23.39 0.68
C ASP A 61 -13.01 -21.89 0.54
N LEU A 62 -13.03 -21.42 -0.70
CA LEU A 62 -13.40 -20.04 -1.08
C LEU A 62 -14.83 -19.94 -1.59
N SER A 63 -15.74 -20.77 -1.08
CA SER A 63 -17.17 -20.66 -1.39
C SER A 63 -17.75 -19.34 -0.85
N ILE A 64 -18.82 -18.87 -1.49
CA ILE A 64 -19.58 -17.70 -1.01
C ILE A 64 -20.01 -17.93 0.45
N ASP A 65 -20.04 -16.85 1.23
CA ASP A 65 -20.36 -16.78 2.66
C ASP A 65 -19.28 -17.37 3.60
N LYS A 66 -18.13 -17.80 3.09
CA LYS A 66 -17.01 -18.21 3.93
C LYS A 66 -16.27 -17.00 4.49
N GLU A 67 -16.02 -17.02 5.79
CA GLU A 67 -15.17 -16.04 6.48
C GLU A 67 -13.71 -16.48 6.37
N ILE A 68 -12.86 -15.61 5.86
CA ILE A 68 -11.45 -15.88 5.59
C ILE A 68 -10.56 -14.73 6.05
N ILE A 69 -9.31 -15.06 6.28
CA ILE A 69 -8.21 -14.14 6.50
C ILE A 69 -7.35 -14.16 5.23
N VAL A 70 -6.97 -12.98 4.73
CA VAL A 70 -6.09 -12.83 3.58
C VAL A 70 -4.89 -11.97 3.99
N ASP A 71 -3.72 -12.60 3.97
CA ASP A 71 -2.45 -11.88 3.98
C ASP A 71 -1.94 -11.73 2.56
N GLY A 72 -1.48 -10.54 2.20
CA GLY A 72 -1.05 -10.30 0.84
C GLY A 72 -0.37 -8.97 0.63
N GLN A 73 -0.46 -8.52 -0.61
CA GLN A 73 0.11 -7.25 -1.05
C GLN A 73 -0.90 -6.53 -1.92
N LEU A 74 -1.01 -5.21 -1.76
CA LEU A 74 -1.86 -4.41 -2.63
C LEU A 74 -1.15 -4.18 -3.97
N ARG A 75 -1.77 -4.63 -5.05
CA ARG A 75 -1.26 -4.50 -6.42
C ARG A 75 -2.11 -3.53 -7.22
N SER A 76 -1.45 -2.82 -8.11
CA SER A 76 -2.09 -1.91 -9.06
C SER A 76 -1.65 -2.20 -10.49
N TYR A 77 -2.57 -2.07 -11.43
CA TYR A 77 -2.25 -2.14 -12.86
C TYR A 77 -3.30 -1.40 -13.68
N ASN A 78 -2.89 -0.90 -14.84
CA ASN A 78 -3.84 -0.31 -15.78
C ASN A 78 -4.49 -1.40 -16.62
N LYS A 79 -5.83 -1.37 -16.69
CA LYS A 79 -6.62 -2.21 -17.58
C LYS A 79 -7.42 -1.32 -18.51
N PHE A 80 -7.38 -1.61 -19.80
CA PHE A 80 -8.21 -0.92 -20.78
C PHE A 80 -9.63 -1.51 -20.71
N VAL A 81 -10.59 -0.68 -20.31
CA VAL A 81 -12.00 -1.08 -20.13
C VAL A 81 -12.90 0.05 -20.64
N ASP A 82 -13.87 -0.29 -21.48
CA ASP A 82 -14.85 0.65 -22.08
C ASP A 82 -14.19 1.85 -22.77
N GLY A 83 -13.13 1.60 -23.56
CA GLY A 83 -12.45 2.66 -24.31
C GLY A 83 -11.56 3.58 -23.48
N SER A 84 -11.32 3.28 -22.19
CA SER A 84 -10.47 4.08 -21.31
C SER A 84 -9.53 3.23 -20.47
N ASN A 85 -8.34 3.77 -20.15
CA ASN A 85 -7.45 3.17 -19.17
C ASN A 85 -7.99 3.40 -17.77
N LYS A 86 -8.24 2.32 -17.03
CA LYS A 86 -8.65 2.35 -15.62
C LYS A 86 -7.54 1.73 -14.76
N LEU A 87 -7.15 2.43 -13.70
CA LEU A 87 -6.29 1.86 -12.67
C LEU A 87 -7.11 0.85 -11.85
N ILE A 88 -6.68 -0.39 -11.85
CA ILE A 88 -7.25 -1.46 -11.05
C ILE A 88 -6.39 -1.63 -9.81
N LEU A 89 -7.03 -1.71 -8.64
CA LEU A 89 -6.42 -2.13 -7.39
C LEU A 89 -6.96 -3.50 -7.00
N THR A 90 -6.08 -4.39 -6.59
CA THR A 90 -6.44 -5.73 -6.10
C THR A 90 -5.46 -6.18 -5.03
N VAL A 91 -5.96 -6.91 -4.04
CA VAL A 91 -5.14 -7.57 -3.04
C VAL A 91 -4.64 -8.88 -3.60
N PHE A 92 -3.34 -8.98 -3.84
CA PHE A 92 -2.70 -10.22 -4.25
C PHE A 92 -2.45 -11.09 -3.02
N ALA A 93 -3.24 -12.15 -2.88
CA ALA A 93 -3.16 -13.08 -1.75
C ALA A 93 -1.84 -13.86 -1.78
N ARG A 94 -1.17 -13.89 -0.64
CA ARG A 94 0.04 -14.68 -0.37
C ARG A 94 -0.23 -15.83 0.58
N ASN A 95 -1.18 -15.64 1.49
CA ASN A 95 -1.71 -16.65 2.39
C ASN A 95 -3.22 -16.43 2.53
N ILE A 96 -3.96 -17.52 2.69
CA ILE A 96 -5.39 -17.47 3.00
C ILE A 96 -5.67 -18.52 4.06
N GLU A 97 -6.38 -18.13 5.10
CA GLU A 97 -6.75 -19.01 6.22
C GLU A 97 -8.24 -18.86 6.55
N PRO A 98 -8.90 -19.88 7.13
CA PRO A 98 -10.25 -19.72 7.65
C PRO A 98 -10.28 -18.71 8.80
N CYS A 99 -11.22 -17.76 8.77
CA CYS A 99 -11.42 -16.83 9.88
C CYS A 99 -12.39 -17.46 10.90
N ILE A 100 -11.84 -17.97 12.01
CA ILE A 100 -12.61 -18.60 13.08
C ILE A 100 -13.17 -17.54 14.04
N GLU A 101 -12.35 -16.54 14.37
CA GLU A 101 -12.71 -15.40 15.22
C GLU A 101 -12.25 -14.10 14.56
N ARG A 102 -13.10 -13.07 14.60
CA ARG A 102 -12.75 -11.75 14.06
C ARG A 102 -11.87 -10.98 15.03
N SER A 103 -10.80 -10.39 14.52
CA SER A 103 -9.95 -9.49 15.31
C SER A 103 -10.59 -8.11 15.46
N LYS A 104 -9.94 -7.27 16.26
CA LYS A 104 -10.32 -5.85 16.41
C LYS A 104 -9.99 -5.02 15.16
N ASN A 105 -9.07 -5.48 14.31
CA ASN A 105 -8.57 -4.74 13.16
C ASN A 105 -8.66 -5.62 11.89
N PRO A 106 -9.85 -5.81 11.30
CA PRO A 106 -10.04 -6.68 10.14
C PRO A 106 -9.49 -6.11 8.83
N ASN A 107 -8.84 -4.94 8.85
CA ASN A 107 -8.33 -4.27 7.66
C ASN A 107 -7.13 -3.42 8.04
N GLU A 108 -5.94 -3.94 7.77
CA GLU A 108 -4.67 -3.28 8.06
C GLU A 108 -3.79 -3.32 6.83
N ILE A 109 -3.25 -2.17 6.44
CA ILE A 109 -2.26 -2.09 5.38
C ILE A 109 -1.05 -1.29 5.84
N PHE A 110 0.12 -1.76 5.46
CA PHE A 110 1.40 -1.08 5.56
C PHE A 110 1.99 -0.92 4.16
N LEU A 111 2.44 0.29 3.84
CA LEU A 111 3.18 0.57 2.63
C LEU A 111 4.43 1.42 2.95
N ASP A 112 5.55 1.07 2.35
CA ASP A 112 6.77 1.86 2.28
C ASP A 112 7.01 2.17 0.80
N GLY A 113 6.97 3.45 0.45
CA GLY A 113 6.96 3.88 -0.94
C GLY A 113 7.34 5.34 -1.10
N PHE A 114 7.25 5.81 -2.34
CA PHE A 114 7.77 7.12 -2.74
C PHE A 114 6.66 8.02 -3.30
N ILE A 115 6.72 9.29 -2.98
CA ILE A 115 5.78 10.29 -3.52
C ILE A 115 6.00 10.44 -5.03
N CYS A 116 4.97 10.15 -5.82
CA CYS A 116 5.04 10.21 -7.29
C CYS A 116 4.64 11.55 -7.88
N LYS A 117 3.81 12.28 -7.14
CA LYS A 117 3.20 13.56 -7.50
C LYS A 117 3.05 14.37 -6.25
N GLU A 118 3.16 15.69 -6.38
CA GLU A 118 2.90 16.63 -5.28
C GLU A 118 1.55 16.32 -4.61
N PRO A 119 1.53 16.10 -3.28
CA PRO A 119 0.28 15.86 -2.56
C PRO A 119 -0.73 17.00 -2.70
N VAL A 120 -2.00 16.66 -2.90
CA VAL A 120 -3.06 17.66 -3.08
C VAL A 120 -3.83 17.86 -1.77
N TYR A 121 -3.41 18.84 -0.99
CA TYR A 121 -4.10 19.26 0.24
C TYR A 121 -5.36 20.08 -0.05
N ARG A 122 -6.46 19.79 0.65
CA ARG A 122 -7.71 20.58 0.58
C ARG A 122 -8.55 20.42 1.84
N THR A 123 -9.50 21.34 2.00
CA THR A 123 -10.57 21.24 3.00
C THR A 123 -11.88 20.86 2.32
N THR A 124 -12.53 19.81 2.82
CA THR A 124 -13.88 19.42 2.38
C THR A 124 -14.92 20.48 2.76
N PRO A 125 -16.11 20.50 2.13
CA PRO A 125 -17.19 21.43 2.51
C PRO A 125 -17.61 21.36 3.99
N PHE A 126 -17.36 20.23 4.65
CA PHE A 126 -17.64 20.02 6.07
C PHE A 126 -16.45 20.35 6.99
N GLY A 127 -15.45 21.08 6.50
CA GLY A 127 -14.30 21.53 7.31
C GLY A 127 -13.26 20.45 7.62
N ARG A 128 -13.37 19.24 7.04
CA ARG A 128 -12.35 18.20 7.20
C ARG A 128 -11.17 18.45 6.28
N GLU A 129 -9.97 18.43 6.83
CA GLU A 129 -8.71 18.56 6.10
C GLU A 129 -8.25 17.20 5.59
N ILE A 130 -7.94 17.13 4.30
CA ILE A 130 -7.51 15.92 3.61
C ILE A 130 -6.38 16.23 2.63
N ALA A 131 -5.56 15.21 2.34
CA ALA A 131 -4.58 15.28 1.27
C ALA A 131 -4.66 14.01 0.41
N ASP A 132 -4.78 14.18 -0.91
CA ASP A 132 -4.63 13.06 -1.85
C ASP A 132 -3.14 12.87 -2.15
N VAL A 133 -2.66 11.64 -2.03
CA VAL A 133 -1.27 11.23 -2.24
C VAL A 133 -1.25 10.07 -3.24
N LEU A 134 -0.32 10.09 -4.19
CA LEU A 134 -0.04 8.96 -5.07
C LEU A 134 1.31 8.33 -4.69
N LEU A 135 1.26 7.13 -4.11
CA LEU A 135 2.44 6.44 -3.61
C LEU A 135 2.92 5.39 -4.62
N ALA A 136 4.20 5.41 -5.00
CA ALA A 136 4.85 4.31 -5.72
C ALA A 136 5.46 3.34 -4.73
N VAL A 137 4.96 2.12 -4.72
CA VAL A 137 5.50 1.03 -3.93
C VAL A 137 6.25 0.09 -4.85
N ASN A 138 7.58 0.10 -4.72
CA ASN A 138 8.45 -0.67 -5.60
C ASN A 138 8.26 -2.17 -5.41
N ARG A 139 8.31 -2.92 -6.51
CA ARG A 139 8.24 -4.38 -6.53
C ARG A 139 9.31 -4.95 -7.46
N ALA A 140 9.49 -6.27 -7.41
CA ALA A 140 10.50 -6.96 -8.20
C ALA A 140 10.42 -6.61 -9.69
N TYR A 141 11.56 -6.75 -10.37
CA TYR A 141 11.72 -6.50 -11.82
C TYR A 141 11.50 -5.04 -12.23
N ASN A 142 11.94 -4.08 -11.41
CA ASN A 142 11.88 -2.63 -11.68
C ASN A 142 10.47 -2.13 -12.04
N LYS A 143 9.46 -2.71 -11.38
CA LYS A 143 8.07 -2.25 -11.49
C LYS A 143 7.66 -1.59 -10.17
N SER A 144 6.61 -0.78 -10.22
CA SER A 144 6.02 -0.19 -9.02
C SER A 144 4.51 -0.27 -9.10
N ASP A 145 3.88 -0.45 -7.94
CA ASP A 145 2.45 -0.26 -7.79
C ASP A 145 2.18 1.21 -7.42
N TYR A 146 1.27 1.86 -8.13
CA TYR A 146 0.89 3.25 -7.91
C TYR A 146 -0.45 3.28 -7.16
N ILE A 147 -0.38 3.60 -5.87
CA ILE A 147 -1.49 3.40 -4.94
C ILE A 147 -2.06 4.76 -4.51
N PRO A 148 -3.31 5.08 -4.90
CA PRO A 148 -4.02 6.23 -4.37
C PRO A 148 -4.18 6.12 -2.86
N THR A 149 -3.79 7.16 -2.16
CA THR A 149 -3.74 7.22 -0.70
C THR A 149 -4.35 8.52 -0.22
N ILE A 150 -5.21 8.47 0.78
CA ILE A 150 -5.84 9.65 1.37
C ILE A 150 -5.39 9.82 2.83
N ALA A 151 -4.84 11.00 3.12
CA ALA A 151 -4.45 11.40 4.47
C ALA A 151 -5.49 12.35 5.07
N TRP A 152 -5.68 12.28 6.40
CA TRP A 152 -6.70 13.03 7.12
C TRP A 152 -6.10 13.87 8.24
N GLY A 153 -6.69 15.04 8.53
CA GLY A 153 -6.36 15.85 9.70
C GLY A 153 -4.85 16.15 9.80
N ARG A 154 -4.21 15.78 10.92
CA ARG A 154 -2.77 16.01 11.11
C ARG A 154 -1.90 15.38 10.03
N ASN A 155 -2.25 14.16 9.56
CA ASN A 155 -1.53 13.49 8.47
C ASN A 155 -1.66 14.29 7.16
N SER A 156 -2.83 14.86 6.88
CA SER A 156 -3.00 15.71 5.68
C SER A 156 -2.14 16.97 5.70
N ARG A 157 -1.99 17.61 6.87
CA ARG A 157 -1.13 18.79 7.01
C ARG A 157 0.34 18.42 6.87
N PHE A 158 0.75 17.26 7.38
CA PHE A 158 2.09 16.70 7.21
C PHE A 158 2.44 16.52 5.72
N CYS A 159 1.49 16.04 4.91
CA CYS A 159 1.68 15.86 3.46
C CYS A 159 2.05 17.15 2.71
N GLN A 160 1.73 18.34 3.23
CA GLN A 160 2.08 19.60 2.58
C GLN A 160 3.59 19.86 2.53
N ASN A 161 4.37 19.16 3.36
CA ASN A 161 5.83 19.29 3.41
C ASN A 161 6.55 18.16 2.66
N LEU A 162 5.81 17.32 1.93
CA LEU A 162 6.37 16.21 1.18
C LEU A 162 6.57 16.60 -0.29
N GLU A 163 7.71 16.21 -0.83
CA GLU A 163 8.09 16.48 -2.22
C GLU A 163 8.09 15.18 -3.05
N VAL A 164 8.05 15.32 -4.37
CA VAL A 164 8.20 14.18 -5.28
C VAL A 164 9.55 13.51 -5.03
N GLY A 165 9.54 12.19 -4.83
CA GLY A 165 10.72 11.40 -4.49
C GLY A 165 10.91 11.16 -2.99
N ASP A 166 10.15 11.81 -2.11
CA ASP A 166 10.23 11.50 -0.67
C ASP A 166 9.80 10.06 -0.39
N ASN A 167 10.63 9.33 0.34
CA ASN A 167 10.26 8.02 0.88
C ASN A 167 9.42 8.21 2.16
N ILE A 168 8.24 7.60 2.16
CA ILE A 168 7.33 7.60 3.31
C ILE A 168 6.84 6.19 3.61
N ARG A 169 6.55 5.96 4.89
CA ARG A 169 5.81 4.81 5.38
C ARG A 169 4.41 5.22 5.78
N VAL A 170 3.42 4.44 5.38
CA VAL A 170 2.02 4.65 5.72
C VAL A 170 1.42 3.38 6.31
N TRP A 171 0.59 3.58 7.33
CA TRP A 171 -0.30 2.58 7.88
C TRP A 171 -1.73 3.07 7.71
N GLY A 172 -2.65 2.15 7.47
CA GLY A 172 -4.02 2.52 7.21
C GLY A 172 -4.92 1.34 6.93
N ARG A 173 -5.93 1.59 6.09
CA ARG A 173 -6.91 0.59 5.64
C ARG A 173 -7.15 0.75 4.16
N LEU A 174 -7.33 -0.35 3.43
CA LEU A 174 -7.78 -0.30 2.04
C LEU A 174 -9.30 -0.11 2.02
N GLN A 175 -9.78 0.95 1.37
CA GLN A 175 -11.19 1.29 1.33
C GLN A 175 -11.75 1.23 -0.10
N SER A 176 -13.02 0.86 -0.21
CA SER A 176 -13.86 1.06 -1.37
C SER A 176 -14.90 2.13 -1.05
N ARG A 177 -14.89 3.26 -1.77
CA ARG A 177 -15.84 4.37 -1.57
C ARG A 177 -16.75 4.52 -2.77
N GLU A 178 -18.06 4.40 -2.56
CA GLU A 178 -19.05 4.78 -3.57
C GLU A 178 -19.06 6.32 -3.73
N TYR A 179 -19.04 6.79 -4.96
CA TYR A 179 -19.24 8.19 -5.31
C TYR A 179 -20.16 8.30 -6.52
N GLN A 180 -20.82 9.45 -6.61
CA GLN A 180 -21.67 9.80 -7.73
C GLN A 180 -20.87 10.60 -8.74
N LYS A 181 -20.73 10.08 -9.97
CA LYS A 181 -20.16 10.81 -11.10
C LYS A 181 -21.30 11.38 -11.94
N LYS A 182 -21.43 12.71 -11.96
CA LYS A 182 -22.32 13.41 -12.89
C LYS A 182 -21.74 13.29 -14.32
N ILE A 183 -22.52 12.74 -15.25
CA ILE A 183 -22.13 12.58 -16.66
C ILE A 183 -22.65 13.76 -17.48
N ASN A 184 -23.89 14.19 -17.20
CA ASN A 184 -24.54 15.37 -17.76
C ASN A 184 -25.55 15.89 -16.73
N ASP A 185 -26.38 16.87 -17.07
CA ASP A 185 -27.30 17.51 -16.11
C ASP A 185 -28.38 16.59 -15.52
N SER A 186 -28.74 15.50 -16.19
CA SER A 186 -29.74 14.53 -15.73
C SER A 186 -29.14 13.23 -15.19
N ASP A 187 -27.96 12.83 -15.65
CA ASP A 187 -27.45 11.47 -15.47
C ASP A 187 -26.31 11.43 -14.45
N VAL A 188 -26.55 10.67 -13.39
CA VAL A 188 -25.57 10.39 -12.33
C VAL A 188 -25.30 8.89 -12.29
N VAL A 189 -24.04 8.51 -12.41
CA VAL A 189 -23.60 7.12 -12.35
C VAL A 189 -22.87 6.87 -11.04
N LYS A 190 -23.25 5.82 -10.33
CA LYS A 190 -22.52 5.33 -9.16
C LYS A 190 -21.20 4.69 -9.60
N LYS A 191 -20.11 5.06 -8.93
CA LYS A 191 -18.77 4.53 -9.16
C LYS A 191 -18.11 4.19 -7.83
N ILE A 192 -17.15 3.30 -7.86
CA ILE A 192 -16.36 2.92 -6.69
C ILE A 192 -14.92 3.42 -6.89
N ALA A 193 -14.38 4.08 -5.88
CA ALA A 193 -12.96 4.43 -5.79
C ALA A 193 -12.28 3.53 -4.76
N TYR A 194 -11.12 3.00 -5.12
CA TYR A 194 -10.27 2.20 -4.22
C TYR A 194 -9.05 3.02 -3.82
N GLU A 195 -8.78 3.13 -2.52
CA GLU A 195 -7.68 3.91 -1.99
C GLU A 195 -7.26 3.44 -0.59
N VAL A 196 -6.04 3.81 -0.18
CA VAL A 196 -5.56 3.59 1.18
C VAL A 196 -5.90 4.79 2.06
N SER A 197 -6.70 4.59 3.09
CA SER A 197 -6.99 5.62 4.10
C SER A 197 -5.96 5.56 5.22
N VAL A 198 -5.15 6.61 5.35
CA VAL A 198 -4.02 6.68 6.28
C VAL A 198 -4.48 6.89 7.72
N SER A 199 -4.03 6.02 8.63
CA SER A 199 -4.12 6.19 10.08
C SER A 199 -2.83 6.78 10.68
N LYS A 200 -1.67 6.39 10.16
CA LYS A 200 -0.35 6.89 10.56
C LYS A 200 0.54 7.03 9.32
N MET A 201 1.39 8.05 9.28
CA MET A 201 2.46 8.16 8.29
C MET A 201 3.72 8.79 8.86
N GLU A 202 4.87 8.47 8.29
CA GLU A 202 6.18 9.03 8.64
C GLU A 202 7.08 9.13 7.40
N ARG A 203 7.99 10.12 7.38
CA ARG A 203 9.06 10.21 6.39
C ARG A 203 10.20 9.31 6.83
N VAL A 204 10.76 8.52 5.91
CA VAL A 204 11.96 7.74 6.20
C VAL A 204 13.16 8.67 6.11
N GLN A 205 13.90 8.76 7.21
CA GLN A 205 15.18 9.46 7.25
C GLN A 205 16.26 8.50 6.79
N GLU A 206 17.11 8.94 5.85
CA GLU A 206 18.36 8.23 5.57
C GLU A 206 19.26 8.44 6.79
N GLU A 207 19.62 7.35 7.49
CA GLU A 207 20.75 7.38 8.40
C GLU A 207 21.98 7.67 7.53
N ALA A 208 22.60 8.83 7.70
CA ALA A 208 23.87 9.11 7.06
C ALA A 208 24.87 8.06 7.54
N GLU A 209 25.39 7.24 6.62
CA GLU A 209 26.54 6.40 6.90
C GLU A 209 27.70 7.34 7.26
N GLU A 210 28.02 7.48 8.54
CA GLU A 210 29.26 8.10 8.99
C GLU A 210 30.41 7.24 8.46
N ILE A 211 30.98 7.65 7.33
CA ILE A 211 32.30 7.18 6.91
C ILE A 211 33.29 7.72 7.95
N SER A 212 33.66 6.89 8.91
CA SER A 212 34.79 7.16 9.80
C SER A 212 36.08 7.01 8.99
N ASP A 213 36.54 8.12 8.40
CA ASP A 213 37.91 8.23 7.90
C ASP A 213 38.87 8.06 9.09
N GLY A 214 39.40 6.84 9.24
CA GLY A 214 40.49 6.52 10.14
C GLY A 214 41.78 7.17 9.68
N ASN A 215 42.00 8.43 10.04
CA ASN A 215 43.32 9.06 10.02
C ASN A 215 44.13 8.55 11.23
N GLU A 216 44.86 7.45 11.07
CA GLU A 216 46.01 7.16 11.93
C GLU A 216 47.15 8.12 11.56
N VAL A 217 47.35 9.15 12.37
CA VAL A 217 48.57 9.96 12.36
C VAL A 217 49.62 9.18 13.14
N SER A 218 50.64 8.65 12.45
CA SER A 218 51.82 8.09 13.08
C SER A 218 52.72 9.22 13.61
N GLU A 219 52.83 9.32 14.93
CA GLU A 219 53.87 10.12 15.60
C GLU A 219 55.25 9.55 15.27
N VAL A 220 56.06 10.33 14.55
CA VAL A 220 57.50 10.07 14.39
C VAL A 220 58.21 10.77 15.55
N SER A 221 58.80 9.99 16.44
CA SER A 221 59.64 10.46 17.54
C SER A 221 60.98 10.98 17.02
N GLU A 222 61.23 12.29 17.12
CA GLU A 222 62.56 12.89 16.97
C GLU A 222 63.40 12.62 18.22
N ILE A 223 64.51 11.90 18.05
CA ILE A 223 65.57 11.77 19.05
C ILE A 223 66.63 12.82 18.71
N ASN A 224 66.90 13.75 19.63
CA ASN A 224 67.93 14.77 19.49
C ASN A 224 69.12 14.41 20.40
N GLU A 225 70.27 14.09 19.81
CA GLU A 225 71.54 13.90 20.52
C GLU A 225 72.29 15.24 20.67
N GLN A 226 72.64 15.54 21.94
CA GLN A 226 73.84 16.24 22.49
C GLN A 226 74.41 17.48 21.77
N GLU A 227 74.82 18.57 22.46
CA GLU A 227 76.01 18.70 23.34
C GLU A 227 76.04 20.21 23.77
N VAL A 228 76.49 20.72 24.92
CA VAL A 228 77.87 20.86 25.44
C VAL A 228 77.78 21.60 26.81
N MET A 229 78.74 21.28 27.71
CA MET A 229 79.21 21.97 28.95
C MET A 229 78.81 21.31 30.27
#